data_AF-A0A2M8N5W5-F1
#
_entry.id   AF-A0A2M8N5W5-F1
#
_cell.length_a   1.000
_cell.length_b   1.000
_cell.length_c   1.000
_cell.angle_alpha   90.00
_cell.angle_beta   90.00
_cell.angle_gamma   90.00
#
_symmetry.space_group_name_H-M   'P 1'
#
loop_
_entity.id
_entity.type
_entity.pdbx_description
1 polymer ?
#
loop_
_entity_poly.entity_id
_entity_poly.type
_entity_poly.pdbx_seq_one_letter_code
_entity_poly.pdbx_strand_id
1 'polypeptide(L)' 'CRQYPDRLSVTILDDAIPFNPLECAEPNPTAALEEREGGGWGIFFVKKYMDRVTYQYAEQRNQLTLEKRIR' A
#
# COMPACT_ATOMS: atom_id res chain seq x y z
N CYS A 1 12.92 5.15 5.24
CA CYS A 1 12.37 6.24 4.40
C CYS A 1 13.53 6.89 3.64
N ARG A 2 13.39 7.09 2.34
CA ARG A 2 14.32 7.87 1.50
C ARG A 2 13.61 9.15 1.06
N GLN A 3 14.27 10.27 1.28
CA GLN A 3 13.81 11.57 0.82
C GLN A 3 14.54 11.97 -0.45
N TYR A 4 13.79 12.47 -1.42
CA TYR A 4 14.25 13.11 -2.63
C TYR A 4 13.74 14.56 -2.62
N PRO A 5 14.31 15.46 -3.45
CA PRO A 5 13.85 16.85 -3.51
C PRO A 5 12.35 16.98 -3.80
N ASP A 6 11.77 16.06 -4.57
CA ASP A 6 10.39 16.11 -5.07
C ASP A 6 9.48 15.00 -4.52
N ARG A 7 9.99 14.06 -3.70
CA ARG A 7 9.22 12.91 -3.21
C ARG A 7 9.80 12.25 -1.96
N LEU A 8 8.94 11.54 -1.22
CA LEU A 8 9.32 10.54 -0.23
C LEU A 8 9.11 9.14 -0.79
N SER A 9 9.99 8.22 -0.41
CA SER A 9 9.88 6.80 -0.69
C SER A 9 10.02 6.01 0.61
N VAL A 10 9.04 5.17 0.91
CA VAL A 10 9.01 4.29 2.09
C VAL A 10 8.91 2.86 1.61
N THR A 11 9.84 2.00 2.02
CA THR A 11 9.77 0.56 1.79
C THR A 11 9.47 -0.14 3.11
N ILE A 12 8.40 -0.95 3.12
CA ILE A 12 8.02 -1.84 4.22
C ILE A 12 8.51 -3.24 3.84
N LEU A 13 9.17 -3.90 4.79
CA LEU A 13 9.71 -5.24 4.64
C LEU A 13 9.13 -6.15 5.73
N ASP A 14 8.68 -7.33 5.34
CA ASP A 14 8.30 -8.41 6.25
C ASP A 14 8.69 -9.77 5.68
N ASP A 15 8.75 -10.77 6.53
CA ASP A 15 9.13 -12.16 6.24
C ASP A 15 7.93 -13.12 6.27
N ALA A 16 6.71 -12.60 6.15
CA ALA A 16 5.52 -13.42 6.04
C ALA A 16 5.47 -14.13 4.68
N ILE A 17 4.45 -14.98 4.50
CA ILE A 17 4.18 -15.59 3.21
C ILE A 17 4.02 -14.50 2.13
N PRO A 18 4.43 -14.75 0.87
CA PRO A 18 4.26 -13.80 -0.22
C PRO A 18 2.81 -13.28 -0.28
N PHE A 19 2.65 -11.98 -0.17
CA PHE A 19 1.35 -11.31 -0.16
C PHE A 19 1.46 -10.02 -0.95
N ASN A 20 0.94 -10.03 -2.18
CA ASN A 20 0.87 -8.83 -3.02
C ASN A 20 -0.34 -7.98 -2.62
N PRO A 21 -0.18 -6.86 -1.88
CA PRO A 21 -1.32 -6.07 -1.42
C PRO A 21 -2.02 -5.36 -2.59
N LEU A 22 -1.37 -5.24 -3.75
CA LEU A 22 -1.94 -4.59 -4.93
C LEU A 22 -3.04 -5.42 -5.59
N GLU A 23 -3.05 -6.74 -5.37
CA GLU A 23 -4.06 -7.67 -5.87
C GLU A 23 -5.29 -7.78 -4.97
N CYS A 24 -5.25 -7.22 -3.76
CA CYS A 24 -6.41 -7.21 -2.88
C CYS A 24 -7.55 -6.40 -3.46
N ALA A 25 -8.76 -6.97 -3.37
CA ALA A 25 -10.00 -6.30 -3.69
C ALA A 25 -10.15 -5.01 -2.88
N GLU A 26 -10.67 -3.98 -3.54
CA GLU A 26 -10.93 -2.70 -2.88
C GLU A 26 -12.26 -2.77 -2.14
N PRO A 27 -12.33 -2.27 -0.89
CA PRO A 27 -13.60 -2.15 -0.18
C PRO A 27 -14.48 -1.12 -0.88
N ASN A 28 -15.79 -1.16 -0.64
CA ASN A 28 -16.70 -0.16 -1.17
C ASN A 28 -16.70 1.12 -0.29
N PRO A 29 -16.10 2.25 -0.71
CA PRO A 29 -16.06 3.47 0.09
C PRO A 29 -17.40 4.20 0.19
N THR A 30 -18.39 3.85 -0.65
CA THR A 30 -19.71 4.50 -0.67
C THR A 30 -20.74 3.80 0.20
N ALA A 31 -20.46 2.60 0.71
CA ALA A 31 -21.31 1.89 1.65
C ALA A 31 -21.44 2.65 2.98
N ALA A 32 -22.62 2.54 3.61
CA ALA A 32 -22.85 3.04 4.95
C ALA A 32 -21.88 2.37 5.94
N LEU A 33 -21.54 3.04 7.04
CA LEU A 33 -20.49 2.55 7.95
C LEU A 33 -20.82 1.15 8.50
N GLU A 34 -22.09 0.91 8.77
CA GLU A 34 -22.64 -0.34 9.30
C GLU A 34 -22.58 -1.50 8.30
N GLU A 35 -22.52 -1.19 7.01
CA GLU A 35 -22.48 -2.16 5.90
C GLU A 35 -21.05 -2.46 5.43
N ARG A 36 -20.05 -1.74 5.96
CA ARG A 36 -18.66 -1.91 5.54
C ARG A 36 -18.10 -3.22 6.05
N GLU A 37 -17.75 -4.09 5.10
CA GLU A 37 -16.95 -5.28 5.40
C GLU A 37 -15.60 -4.89 5.99
N GLY A 38 -15.10 -5.74 6.89
CA GLY A 38 -13.80 -5.58 7.53
C GLY A 38 -12.66 -5.92 6.57
N GLY A 39 -11.57 -5.15 6.62
CA GLY A 39 -10.36 -5.40 5.82
C GLY A 39 -10.30 -4.60 4.52
N GLY A 40 -9.15 -4.66 3.83
CA GLY A 40 -8.92 -3.93 2.56
C GLY A 40 -8.73 -2.42 2.68
N TRP A 41 -9.23 -1.78 3.73
CA TRP A 41 -9.17 -0.32 3.92
C TRP A 41 -7.75 0.26 3.95
N GLY A 42 -6.80 -0.41 4.61
CA GLY A 42 -5.41 0.05 4.63
C GLY A 42 -4.80 0.10 3.22
N ILE A 43 -5.03 -0.96 2.44
CA ILE A 43 -4.57 -1.07 1.04
C ILE A 43 -5.26 -0.02 0.17
N PHE A 44 -6.57 0.16 0.33
CA PHE A 44 -7.34 1.17 -0.36
C PHE A 44 -6.78 2.58 -0.12
N PHE A 45 -6.49 2.93 1.14
CA PHE A 45 -5.89 4.23 1.45
C PHE A 45 -4.49 4.39 0.85
N VAL A 46 -3.67 3.34 0.89
CA VAL A 46 -2.35 3.35 0.24
C VAL A 46 -2.48 3.61 -1.27
N LYS A 47 -3.34 2.87 -1.97
CA LYS A 47 -3.60 3.05 -3.41
C LYS A 47 -4.16 4.44 -3.72
N LYS A 48 -5.02 4.98 -2.86
CA LYS A 48 -5.68 6.28 -3.04
C LYS A 48 -4.76 7.48 -2.81
N TYR A 49 -3.89 7.41 -1.81
CA TYR A 49 -3.11 8.58 -1.38
C TYR A 49 -1.68 8.59 -1.91
N MET A 50 -1.08 7.44 -2.22
CA MET A 50 0.28 7.38 -2.75
C MET A 50 0.26 7.62 -4.26
N ASP A 51 1.31 8.24 -4.79
CA ASP A 51 1.41 8.51 -6.23
C ASP A 51 1.98 7.32 -7.00
N ARG A 52 2.74 6.46 -6.31
CA ARG A 52 3.20 5.17 -6.83
C ARG A 52 3.30 4.16 -5.71
N VAL A 53 2.86 2.94 -5.99
CA VAL A 53 2.97 1.80 -5.09
C VAL A 53 3.50 0.61 -5.89
N THR A 54 4.53 -0.05 -5.40
CA THR A 54 5.08 -1.26 -6.03
C THR A 54 5.29 -2.35 -5.00
N TYR A 55 5.06 -3.59 -5.41
CA TYR A 55 5.33 -4.77 -4.62
C TYR A 55 6.31 -5.68 -5.36
N GLN A 56 7.22 -6.29 -4.61
CA GLN A 56 8.00 -7.43 -5.06
C GLN A 56 8.24 -8.39 -3.90
N TYR A 57 8.33 -9.68 -4.21
CA TYR A 57 8.85 -10.68 -3.28
C TYR A 57 10.29 -10.99 -3.66
N ALA A 58 11.23 -10.58 -2.82
CA ALA A 58 12.67 -10.76 -3.07
C ALA A 58 13.40 -10.98 -1.75
N GLU A 59 14.45 -11.80 -1.78
CA GLU A 59 15.24 -12.15 -0.58
C GLU A 59 14.39 -12.76 0.55
N GLN A 60 13.40 -13.59 0.18
CA GLN A 60 12.45 -14.21 1.12
C GLN A 60 11.65 -13.19 1.95
N ARG A 61 11.39 -12.00 1.38
CA ARG A 61 10.64 -10.93 2.03
C ARG A 61 9.65 -10.29 1.09
N ASN A 62 8.49 -9.93 1.63
CA ASN A 62 7.58 -8.97 1.01
C ASN A 62 8.24 -7.59 1.03
N GLN A 63 8.26 -6.89 -0.11
CA GLN A 63 8.79 -5.54 -0.20
C GLN A 63 7.74 -4.63 -0.83
N LEU A 64 7.05 -3.85 0.01
CA LEU A 64 6.06 -2.87 -0.45
C LEU A 64 6.71 -1.47 -0.43
N THR A 65 6.88 -0.88 -1.60
CA THR A 65 7.42 0.48 -1.73
C THR A 65 6.29 1.46 -2.05
N LEU A 66 6.20 2.51 -1.24
CA LEU A 66 5.25 3.59 -1.33
C LEU A 66 5.98 4.88 -1.68
N GLU A 67 5.57 5.56 -2.74
CA GLU A 67 6.14 6.85 -3.14
C GLU A 67 5.07 7.95 -3.13
N LYS A 68 5.41 9.10 -2.54
CA LYS A 68 4.58 10.30 -2.51
C LYS A 68 5.40 11.51 -2.92
N ARG A 69 4.96 12.24 -3.93
CA ARG A 69 5.51 13.53 -4.35
C ARG A 69 5.23 14.57 -3.28
N ILE A 70 6.26 15.33 -2.91
CA ILE A 70 6.14 16.49 -2.03
C ILE A 70 6.24 17.73 -2.91
N ARG A 71 5.20 18.54 -2.90
CA ARG A 71 5.18 19.90 -3.43
C ARG A 71 4.63 20.82 -2.35
#